data_AF-A0A7D9I9M9-F1
#
_entry.id   AF-A0A7D9I9M9-F1
#
_cell.length_a   1.000
_cell.length_b   1.000
_cell.length_c   1.000
_cell.angle_alpha   90.00
_cell.angle_beta   90.00
_cell.angle_gamma   90.00
#
_symmetry.space_group_name_H-M   'P 1'
#
loop_
_entity.id
_entity.type
_entity.pdbx_description
1 polymer ?
#
loop_
_entity_poly.entity_id
_entity_poly.type
_entity_poly.pdbx_seq_one_letter_code
_entity_poly.pdbx_strand_id
1 'polypeptide(L)'
;MLIVDKCLQTGGDPAHNFFIIAQEIGVAHNSVCMVWREFCQRQRINPLPKGGDHSRKLSDGDLELIELLKRVKGSTQLSEIYSVLEEVGDVESISLSSISRAIKSKLLS
;
A
#
# COMPACT_ATOMS: atom_id res chain seq x y z
N MET A 1 23.11 0.29 -5.45
CA MET A 1 22.78 1.66 -5.85
C MET A 1 23.46 1.87 -7.19
N LEU A 2 22.72 1.86 -8.31
CA LEU A 2 23.30 1.79 -9.67
C LEU A 2 22.54 2.67 -10.68
N ILE A 3 21.20 2.73 -10.60
CA ILE A 3 20.39 3.45 -11.59
C ILE A 3 20.50 4.96 -11.42
N VAL A 4 20.23 5.50 -10.22
CA VAL A 4 20.26 6.95 -9.97
C VAL A 4 21.65 7.54 -10.19
N ASP A 5 22.70 6.83 -9.74
CA ASP A 5 24.09 7.26 -9.91
C ASP A 5 24.48 7.36 -11.38
N LYS A 6 24.11 6.36 -12.21
CA LYS A 6 24.33 6.42 -13.65
C LYS A 6 23.51 7.54 -14.32
N CYS A 7 22.26 7.73 -13.93
CA CYS A 7 21.46 8.83 -14.45
C CYS A 7 22.09 10.18 -14.15
N LEU A 8 22.62 10.40 -12.94
CA LEU A 8 23.34 11.62 -12.56
C LEU A 8 24.63 11.82 -13.38
N GLN A 9 25.42 10.76 -13.59
CA GLN A 9 26.64 10.82 -14.40
C GLN A 9 26.36 11.20 -15.86
N THR A 10 25.20 10.81 -16.39
CA THR A 10 24.76 11.13 -17.75
C THR A 10 23.97 12.44 -17.88
N GLY A 11 23.89 13.25 -16.81
CA GLY A 11 23.19 14.54 -16.83
C GLY A 11 21.65 14.44 -16.77
N GLY A 12 21.08 13.25 -16.57
CA GLY A 12 19.66 13.08 -16.26
C GLY A 12 18.69 13.25 -17.43
N ASP A 13 19.14 13.20 -18.69
CA ASP A 13 18.27 13.26 -19.88
C ASP A 13 17.55 11.93 -20.13
N PRO A 14 16.20 11.87 -19.97
CA PRO A 14 15.43 10.65 -20.20
C PRO A 14 15.36 10.22 -21.68
N ALA A 15 15.54 11.16 -22.62
CA ALA A 15 15.28 10.89 -24.04
C ALA A 15 16.38 10.05 -24.70
N HIS A 16 17.63 10.24 -24.30
CA HIS A 16 18.77 9.59 -24.95
C HIS A 16 19.50 8.59 -24.04
N ASN A 17 19.58 8.87 -22.74
CA ASN A 17 20.53 8.15 -21.88
C ASN A 17 19.89 6.96 -21.15
N PHE A 18 18.57 6.98 -20.94
CA PHE A 18 17.93 5.95 -20.09
C PHE A 18 17.81 4.61 -20.78
N PHE A 19 17.76 4.58 -22.12
CA PHE A 19 17.79 3.34 -22.88
C PHE A 19 19.13 2.62 -22.71
N ILE A 20 20.24 3.36 -22.83
CA ILE A 20 21.60 2.83 -22.67
C ILE A 20 21.79 2.34 -21.23
N ILE A 21 21.42 3.16 -20.24
CA ILE A 21 21.51 2.78 -18.82
C ILE A 21 20.69 1.51 -18.52
N ALA A 22 19.49 1.40 -19.10
CA ALA A 22 18.63 0.24 -18.94
C ALA A 22 19.28 -1.03 -19.52
N GLN A 23 19.88 -0.94 -20.70
CA GLN A 23 20.59 -2.05 -21.34
C GLN A 23 21.83 -2.46 -20.54
N GLU A 24 22.64 -1.50 -20.07
CA GLU A 24 23.84 -1.79 -19.28
C GLU A 24 23.56 -2.43 -17.93
N ILE A 25 22.44 -2.06 -17.29
CA ILE A 25 22.04 -2.59 -15.98
C ILE A 25 21.20 -3.87 -16.14
N GLY A 26 20.68 -4.15 -17.33
CA GLY A 26 19.81 -5.30 -17.59
C GLY A 26 18.40 -5.15 -17.02
N VAL A 27 17.85 -3.93 -17.04
CA VAL A 27 16.49 -3.62 -16.56
C VAL A 27 15.64 -3.03 -17.68
N ALA A 28 14.31 -3.04 -17.51
CA ALA A 28 13.43 -2.38 -18.47
C ALA A 28 13.64 -0.85 -18.44
N HIS A 29 13.64 -0.21 -19.60
CA HIS A 29 13.69 1.25 -19.76
C HIS A 29 12.72 1.99 -18.82
N ASN A 30 11.47 1.51 -18.76
CA ASN A 30 10.44 2.10 -17.90
C ASN A 30 10.81 2.06 -16.41
N SER A 31 11.57 1.05 -15.98
CA SER A 31 12.04 0.96 -14.59
C SER A 31 13.05 2.06 -14.27
N VAL A 32 13.97 2.35 -15.21
CA VAL A 32 14.92 3.47 -15.09
C VAL A 32 14.16 4.80 -15.02
N CYS A 33 13.19 5.02 -15.91
CA CYS A 33 12.34 6.21 -15.90
C CYS A 33 11.58 6.39 -14.59
N MET A 34 10.98 5.32 -14.05
CA MET A 34 10.24 5.37 -12.78
C MET A 34 11.14 5.69 -11.60
N VAL A 35 12.28 5.01 -11.49
CA VAL A 35 13.25 5.25 -10.41
C VAL A 35 13.79 6.68 -10.47
N TRP A 36 14.13 7.17 -11.66
CA TRP A 36 14.59 8.55 -11.83
C TRP A 36 13.52 9.57 -11.46
N ARG A 37 12.28 9.35 -11.91
CA ARG A 37 11.15 10.23 -11.58
C ARG A 37 10.90 10.31 -10.08
N GLU A 38 10.86 9.16 -9.39
CA GLU A 38 10.66 9.13 -7.94
C GLU A 38 11.82 9.80 -7.20
N PHE A 39 13.06 9.64 -7.68
CA PHE A 39 14.20 10.35 -7.12
C PHE A 39 14.07 11.87 -7.29
N CYS A 40 13.78 12.37 -8.50
CA CYS A 40 13.63 13.80 -8.76
C CYS A 40 12.47 14.44 -7.98
N GLN A 41 11.35 13.72 -7.83
CA GLN A 41 10.14 14.26 -7.19
C GLN A 41 10.18 14.15 -5.67
N ARG A 42 10.77 13.09 -5.12
CA ARG A 42 10.64 12.74 -3.69
C ARG A 42 11.97 12.50 -3.00
N GLN A 43 13.09 12.61 -3.71
CA GLN A 43 14.44 12.27 -3.21
C GLN A 43 14.50 10.87 -2.61
N ARG A 44 13.71 9.94 -3.15
CA ARG A 44 13.62 8.54 -2.68
C ARG A 44 14.22 7.60 -3.70
N ILE A 45 15.06 6.69 -3.22
CA ILE A 45 15.68 5.62 -4.01
C ILE A 45 15.07 4.26 -3.63
N ASN A 46 14.56 4.15 -2.40
CA ASN A 46 13.93 2.94 -1.92
C ASN A 46 12.52 2.80 -2.47
N PRO A 47 12.14 1.62 -2.99
CA PRO A 47 10.77 1.37 -3.43
C PRO A 47 9.81 1.54 -2.26
N LEU A 48 8.59 2.01 -2.56
CA LEU A 48 7.51 1.99 -1.58
C LEU A 48 7.24 0.53 -1.16
N PRO A 49 6.94 0.29 0.12
CA PRO A 49 6.56 -1.03 0.57
C PRO A 49 5.35 -1.51 -0.25
N LYS A 50 5.45 -2.72 -0.80
CA LYS A 50 4.34 -3.36 -1.50
C LYS A 50 3.34 -3.84 -0.45
N GLY A 51 2.09 -3.39 -0.58
CA GLY A 51 1.03 -3.68 0.37
C GLY A 51 0.72 -2.46 1.23
N GLY A 52 -0.51 -1.98 1.14
CA GLY A 52 -1.07 -0.99 2.05
C GLY A 52 -1.91 -1.68 3.11
N ASP A 53 -1.78 -1.23 4.35
CA ASP A 53 -2.72 -1.61 5.39
C ASP A 53 -4.05 -0.88 5.12
N HIS A 54 -4.99 -1.63 4.53
CA HIS A 54 -6.35 -1.13 4.28
C HIS A 54 -7.13 -0.94 5.60
N SER A 55 -6.55 -1.33 6.75
CA SER A 55 -7.08 -1.00 8.06
C SER A 55 -7.14 0.51 8.31
N ARG A 56 -6.41 1.35 7.56
CA ARG A 56 -6.51 2.83 7.67
C ARG A 56 -7.91 3.39 7.41
N LYS A 57 -8.82 2.60 6.83
CA LYS A 57 -10.23 2.96 6.68
C LYS A 57 -11.07 2.69 7.93
N LEU A 58 -10.56 1.89 8.87
CA LEU A 58 -11.21 1.56 10.12
C LEU A 58 -10.52 2.38 11.22
N SER A 59 -11.30 3.15 11.97
CA SER A 59 -10.82 3.81 13.17
C SER A 59 -10.48 2.78 14.25
N ASP A 60 -9.75 3.19 15.29
CA ASP A 60 -9.48 2.30 16.43
C ASP A 60 -10.78 1.83 17.11
N GLY A 61 -11.81 2.69 17.16
CA GLY A 61 -13.14 2.32 17.66
C GLY A 61 -13.84 1.26 16.81
N ASP A 62 -13.72 1.33 15.48
CA ASP A 62 -14.27 0.29 14.58
C ASP A 62 -13.57 -1.05 14.82
N LEU A 63 -12.26 -1.02 15.06
CA LEU A 63 -11.48 -2.23 15.34
C LEU A 63 -11.88 -2.85 16.68
N GLU A 64 -12.10 -2.04 17.72
CA GLU A 64 -12.61 -2.50 19.02
C GLU A 64 -14.02 -3.09 18.90
N LEU A 65 -14.90 -2.48 18.11
CA LEU A 65 -16.25 -2.99 17.85
C LEU A 65 -16.21 -4.34 17.11
N ILE A 66 -15.39 -4.45 16.06
CA ILE A 66 -15.18 -5.72 15.33
C ILE A 66 -14.70 -6.82 16.27
N GLU A 67 -13.74 -6.49 17.15
CA GLU A 67 -13.21 -7.41 18.14
C GLU A 67 -14.28 -7.85 19.14
N LEU A 68 -15.07 -6.92 19.68
CA LEU A 68 -16.16 -7.22 20.61
C LEU A 68 -17.20 -8.14 19.95
N LEU A 69 -17.63 -7.83 18.73
CA LEU A 69 -18.60 -8.63 17.99
C LEU A 69 -18.10 -10.07 17.75
N LYS A 70 -16.81 -10.23 17.43
CA LYS A 70 -16.20 -11.54 17.26
C LYS A 70 -15.97 -12.29 18.57
N ARG A 71 -15.67 -11.61 19.67
CA ARG A 71 -15.53 -12.24 21.00
C ARG A 71 -16.87 -12.71 21.55
N VAL A 72 -17.92 -11.90 21.44
CA VAL A 72 -19.27 -12.24 21.92
C VAL A 72 -19.89 -13.35 21.06
N LYS A 73 -19.67 -13.32 19.74
CA LYS A 73 -20.20 -14.31 18.80
C LYS A 73 -19.18 -14.58 17.71
N GLY A 74 -18.33 -15.59 17.91
CA GLY A 74 -17.28 -15.97 16.95
C GLY A 74 -17.80 -16.27 15.54
N SER A 75 -19.04 -16.77 15.45
CA SER A 75 -19.75 -17.08 14.20
C SER A 75 -20.40 -15.88 13.51
N THR A 76 -20.27 -14.66 14.03
CA THR A 76 -20.82 -13.45 13.41
C THR A 76 -20.32 -13.33 11.98
N GLN A 77 -21.25 -13.19 11.02
CA GLN A 77 -20.89 -13.11 9.61
C GLN A 77 -20.28 -11.75 9.29
N LEU A 78 -19.46 -11.66 8.23
CA LEU A 78 -18.85 -10.39 7.82
C LEU A 78 -19.90 -9.34 7.42
N SER A 79 -21.02 -9.78 6.84
CA SER A 79 -22.16 -8.92 6.50
C SER A 79 -22.82 -8.33 7.75
N GLU A 80 -22.98 -9.11 8.81
CA GLU A 80 -23.53 -8.62 10.08
C GLU A 80 -22.60 -7.56 10.70
N ILE A 81 -21.29 -7.80 10.70
CA ILE A 81 -20.30 -6.82 11.19
C ILE A 81 -20.33 -5.54 10.34
N TYR A 82 -20.47 -5.66 9.02
CA TYR A 82 -20.60 -4.52 8.13
C TYR A 82 -21.84 -3.68 8.45
N SER A 83 -23.00 -4.30 8.62
CA SER A 83 -24.24 -3.57 8.96
C SER A 83 -24.12 -2.82 10.28
N VAL A 84 -23.48 -3.41 11.30
CA VAL A 84 -23.29 -2.73 12.60
C VAL A 84 -22.31 -1.55 12.47
N LEU A 85 -21.23 -1.70 11.68
CA LEU A 85 -20.30 -0.60 11.42
C LEU A 85 -20.91 0.51 10.57
N GLU A 86 -21.86 0.18 9.68
CA GLU A 86 -22.59 1.16 8.89
C GLU A 86 -23.64 1.92 9.73
N GLU A 87 -24.22 1.27 10.74
CA GLU A 87 -25.20 1.87 11.65
C GLU A 87 -24.55 2.74 12.74
N VAL A 88 -23.38 2.33 13.24
CA VAL A 88 -22.71 2.95 14.41
C VAL A 88 -21.49 3.79 14.00
N GLY A 89 -20.84 3.45 12.89
CA GLY A 89 -19.56 4.02 12.48
C GLY A 89 -19.73 5.26 11.59
N ASP A 90 -18.78 6.18 11.73
CA ASP A 90 -18.67 7.41 10.95
C ASP A 90 -17.99 7.18 9.59
N VAL A 91 -18.13 5.97 9.03
CA VAL A 91 -17.24 5.51 7.97
C VAL A 91 -17.93 5.40 6.61
N GLU A 92 -17.66 6.39 5.76
CA GLU A 92 -17.96 6.29 4.35
C GLU A 92 -17.00 5.27 3.67
N SER A 93 -17.57 4.24 3.03
CA SER A 93 -16.87 3.29 2.15
C SER A 93 -15.99 2.20 2.78
N ILE A 94 -16.42 1.60 3.91
CA ILE A 94 -15.85 0.32 4.36
C ILE A 94 -16.20 -0.77 3.34
N SER A 95 -15.26 -1.69 3.09
CA SER A 95 -15.53 -2.92 2.34
C SER A 95 -15.49 -4.14 3.25
N LEU A 96 -16.26 -5.18 2.91
CA LEU A 96 -16.18 -6.50 3.58
C LEU A 96 -14.75 -7.06 3.60
N SER A 97 -13.97 -6.78 2.56
CA SER A 97 -12.56 -7.17 2.47
C SER A 97 -11.68 -6.44 3.48
N SER A 98 -12.00 -5.20 3.86
CA SER A 98 -11.29 -4.44 4.88
C SER A 98 -11.57 -5.02 6.27
N ILE A 99 -12.84 -5.34 6.56
CA ILE A 99 -13.25 -6.00 7.82
C ILE A 99 -12.58 -7.38 7.94
N SER A 100 -12.62 -8.20 6.88
CA SER A 100 -12.00 -9.53 6.88
C SER A 100 -10.49 -9.47 7.14
N ARG A 101 -9.79 -8.48 6.56
CA ARG A 101 -8.36 -8.28 6.81
C ARG A 101 -8.08 -7.82 8.23
N ALA A 102 -8.88 -6.90 8.78
CA ALA A 102 -8.75 -6.43 10.16
C ALA A 102 -8.89 -7.57 11.17
N ILE A 103 -9.86 -8.47 10.95
CA ILE A 103 -10.02 -9.69 11.74
C ILE A 103 -8.76 -10.55 11.67
N LYS A 104 -8.23 -10.78 10.46
CA LYS A 104 -7.03 -11.62 10.29
C LYS A 104 -5.76 -11.00 10.89
N SER A 105 -5.60 -9.69 10.87
CA SER A 105 -4.39 -9.03 11.37
C SER A 105 -4.41 -8.85 12.90
N LYS A 106 -5.52 -8.40 13.48
CA LYS A 106 -5.60 -8.09 14.92
C LYS A 106 -6.11 -9.24 15.80
N LEU A 107 -6.96 -10.14 15.31
CA LEU A 107 -7.58 -11.20 16.16
C LEU A 107 -6.88 -12.56 16.09
N LEU A 108 -5.96 -12.77 15.14
CA LEU A 108 -5.17 -14.00 15.02
C LEU A 108 -3.69 -13.78 15.38
N SER A 109 -3.35 -12.64 15.97
CA SER A 109 -2.03 -12.36 16.54
C SER A 109 -1.91 -12.96 17.95
#